data_AF-A0A7S0PWL5-F1
#
_entry.id   AF-A0A7S0PWL5-F1
#
_cell.length_a   1.000
_cell.length_b   1.000
_cell.length_c   1.000
_cell.angle_alpha   90.00
_cell.angle_beta   90.00
_cell.angle_gamma   90.00
#
_symmetry.space_group_name_H-M   'P 1'
#
loop_
_entity.id
_entity.type
_entity.pdbx_description
1 polymer ?
#
loop_
_entity_poly.entity_id
_entity_poly.type
_entity_poly.pdbx_seq_one_letter_code
_entity_poly.pdbx_strand_id
1 'polypeptide(L)'
;TMTLKSQAEKEQAEFEGEWKELGLKLEEDRKRQDFLARERNRLLASEQRGDIREESTLRRMVNVGHWGLAKDQATRQAGAEKVQSYEEAFAKIQAATGVADTDELVRQFVGNEEQNFKMFTYLNELNMEVEKAEEAIAELKGEWEKFKGQDKGQASQRKRIVSELRDRSNEAEMKAAQYDEQTKQLSGTVAQIASTIEHLAGKLGCNMNMLHDMGADGGCNENNLMVFLGVVEQRANEMLAAQMVGAAQSMAGSLDGAMGLGLGTGPQTPSRQCTVSIAVPTTAEEYESDESADEDEHPLTRDELHAKTMRGLAKREAGKKGSKRDSTSKRGGRP
;
A
#
# COMPACT_ATOMS: atom_id res chain seq x y z
N THR A 1 -9.25 6.61 22.78
CA THR A 1 -10.54 6.56 22.04
C THR A 1 -11.74 6.66 22.98
N MET A 2 -11.75 5.93 24.11
CA MET A 2 -12.81 6.05 25.13
C MET A 2 -12.93 7.46 25.75
N THR A 3 -11.82 8.19 25.93
CA THR A 3 -11.79 9.52 26.54
C THR A 3 -12.43 10.61 25.68
N LEU A 4 -12.13 10.65 24.37
CA LEU A 4 -12.74 11.59 23.42
C LEU A 4 -14.23 11.34 23.24
N LYS A 5 -14.64 10.06 23.23
CA LYS A 5 -16.06 9.69 23.13
C LYS A 5 -16.84 10.14 24.36
N SER A 6 -16.28 9.92 25.56
CA SER A 6 -16.91 10.38 26.81
C SER A 6 -17.00 11.90 26.91
N GLN A 7 -16.03 12.64 26.35
CA GLN A 7 -16.05 14.09 26.35
C GLN A 7 -17.10 14.64 25.36
N ALA A 8 -17.18 14.06 24.16
CA ALA A 8 -18.22 14.43 23.19
C ALA A 8 -19.64 14.14 23.71
N GLU A 9 -19.85 13.01 24.39
CA GLU A 9 -21.15 12.69 25.00
C GLU A 9 -21.52 13.68 26.13
N LYS A 10 -20.52 14.18 26.87
CA LYS A 10 -20.73 15.17 27.92
C LYS A 10 -21.09 16.55 27.35
N GLU A 11 -20.33 17.02 26.36
CA GLU A 11 -20.59 18.31 25.68
C GLU A 11 -21.95 18.29 24.97
N GLN A 12 -22.34 17.16 24.37
CA GLN A 12 -23.65 17.02 23.75
C GLN A 12 -24.80 17.04 24.79
N ALA A 13 -24.61 16.42 25.95
CA ALA A 13 -25.60 16.46 27.02
C ALA A 13 -25.76 17.88 27.62
N GLU A 14 -24.66 18.62 27.75
CA GLU A 14 -24.66 20.02 28.20
C GLU A 14 -25.39 20.92 27.19
N PHE A 15 -25.08 20.78 25.90
CA PHE A 15 -25.75 21.52 24.83
C PHE A 15 -27.26 21.24 24.77
N GLU A 16 -27.68 19.97 24.90
CA GLU A 16 -29.10 19.61 24.95
C GLU A 16 -29.80 20.19 26.19
N GLY A 17 -29.09 20.34 27.30
CA GLY A 17 -29.58 21.00 28.51
C GLY A 17 -29.84 22.49 28.29
N GLU A 18 -28.83 23.20 27.79
CA GLU A 18 -28.93 24.64 27.48
C GLU A 18 -30.01 24.92 26.42
N TRP A 19 -30.11 24.07 25.39
CA TRP A 19 -31.14 24.18 24.35
C TRP A 19 -32.56 24.09 24.91
N LYS A 20 -32.79 23.15 25.83
CA LYS A 20 -34.10 23.01 26.50
C LYS A 20 -34.42 24.22 27.37
N GLU A 21 -33.44 24.75 28.11
CA GLU A 21 -33.65 25.93 28.95
C GLU A 21 -33.95 27.18 28.12
N LEU A 22 -33.22 27.40 27.02
CA LEU A 22 -33.48 28.51 26.10
C LEU A 22 -34.87 28.39 25.47
N GLY A 23 -35.26 27.18 25.04
CA GLY A 23 -36.59 26.93 24.50
C GLY A 23 -37.71 27.26 25.49
N LEU A 24 -37.50 26.96 26.77
CA LEU A 24 -38.46 27.24 27.85
C LEU A 24 -38.60 28.74 28.11
N LYS A 25 -37.48 29.48 28.16
CA LYS A 25 -37.48 30.95 28.28
C LYS A 25 -38.17 31.63 27.10
N LEU A 26 -37.94 31.14 25.87
CA LEU A 26 -38.59 31.68 24.67
C LEU A 26 -40.11 31.45 24.70
N GLU A 27 -40.54 30.28 25.19
CA GLU A 27 -41.96 29.96 25.32
C GLU A 27 -42.65 30.78 26.41
N GLU A 28 -41.99 31.03 27.53
CA GLU A 28 -42.47 31.96 28.56
C GLU A 28 -42.61 33.39 28.04
N ASP A 29 -41.62 33.87 27.28
CA ASP A 29 -41.66 35.23 26.76
C ASP A 29 -42.73 35.38 25.66
N ARG A 30 -42.92 34.35 24.83
CA ARG A 30 -44.05 34.25 23.89
C ARG A 30 -45.39 34.31 24.63
N LYS A 31 -45.56 33.54 25.71
CA LYS A 31 -46.79 33.55 26.52
C LYS A 31 -47.04 34.92 27.17
N ARG A 32 -45.98 35.60 27.62
CA ARG A 32 -46.05 36.96 28.19
C ARG A 32 -46.47 37.98 27.14
N GLN A 33 -45.86 37.93 25.95
CA GLN A 33 -46.22 38.76 24.81
C GLN A 33 -47.68 38.55 24.39
N ASP A 34 -48.12 37.30 24.29
CA ASP A 34 -49.52 36.96 23.97
C ASP A 34 -50.50 37.47 25.03
N PHE A 35 -50.14 37.38 26.31
CA PHE A 35 -50.94 37.93 27.40
C PHE A 35 -51.08 39.45 27.29
N LEU A 36 -49.97 40.16 27.09
CA LEU A 36 -49.98 41.62 26.91
C LEU A 36 -50.75 42.04 25.65
N ALA A 37 -50.62 41.29 24.55
CA ALA A 37 -51.35 41.54 23.32
C ALA A 37 -52.86 41.34 23.50
N ARG A 38 -53.27 40.30 24.23
CA ARG A 38 -54.69 40.06 24.59
C ARG A 38 -55.23 41.15 25.51
N GLU A 39 -54.46 41.57 26.52
CA GLU A 39 -54.88 42.62 27.45
C GLU A 39 -54.98 43.98 26.73
N ARG A 40 -54.05 44.28 25.82
CA ARG A 40 -54.12 45.45 24.93
C ARG A 40 -55.36 45.41 24.04
N ASN A 41 -55.66 44.27 23.40
CA ASN A 41 -56.86 44.11 22.59
C ASN A 41 -58.15 44.18 23.42
N ARG A 42 -58.13 43.73 24.68
CA ARG A 42 -59.25 43.83 25.61
C ARG A 42 -59.52 45.28 26.01
N LEU A 43 -58.47 46.06 26.28
CA LEU A 43 -58.59 47.49 26.55
C LEU A 43 -59.12 48.25 25.33
N LEU A 44 -58.61 47.97 24.12
CA LEU A 44 -59.09 48.56 22.87
C LEU A 44 -60.55 48.18 22.57
N ALA A 45 -60.97 46.96 22.89
CA ALA A 45 -62.37 46.52 22.75
C ALA A 45 -63.28 47.16 23.82
N SER A 46 -62.76 47.47 25.01
CA SER A 46 -63.49 48.20 26.05
C SER A 46 -63.70 49.69 25.72
N GLU A 47 -62.79 50.30 24.95
CA GLU A 47 -62.93 51.67 24.42
C GLU A 47 -64.04 51.80 23.34
N GLN A 48 -64.55 50.69 22.80
CA GLN A 48 -65.58 50.70 21.75
C GLN A 48 -67.03 50.69 22.27
N ARG A 49 -67.26 50.61 23.59
CA ARG A 49 -68.60 50.73 24.20
C ARG A 49 -68.65 51.92 25.16
N GLY A 50 -69.28 53.01 24.74
CA GLY A 50 -69.82 54.04 25.64
C GLY A 50 -69.11 55.40 25.60
N ASP A 51 -69.57 56.24 24.68
CA ASP A 51 -69.85 57.68 24.82
C ASP A 51 -69.24 58.48 25.99
N ILE A 52 -68.06 59.09 25.79
CA ILE A 52 -67.62 60.40 26.34
C ILE A 52 -66.56 60.97 25.37
N ARG A 53 -66.95 61.58 24.24
CA ARG A 53 -66.02 61.88 23.12
C ARG A 53 -65.37 63.26 23.09
N GLU A 54 -65.77 64.21 23.94
CA GLU A 54 -65.15 65.55 23.98
C GLU A 54 -64.21 65.79 25.17
N GLU A 55 -64.52 65.25 26.36
CA GLU A 55 -63.61 65.39 27.51
C GLU A 55 -62.39 64.46 27.41
N SER A 56 -62.57 63.28 26.80
CA SER A 56 -61.51 62.28 26.63
C SER A 56 -60.47 62.66 25.57
N THR A 57 -60.86 63.38 24.52
CA THR A 57 -59.97 63.83 23.45
C THR A 57 -59.12 65.02 23.89
N LEU A 58 -59.70 65.97 24.63
CA LEU A 58 -58.97 67.07 25.26
C LEU A 58 -58.02 66.57 26.37
N ARG A 59 -58.47 65.66 27.24
CA ARG A 59 -57.58 65.00 28.23
C ARG A 59 -56.49 64.19 27.54
N ARG A 60 -56.77 63.52 26.41
CA ARG A 60 -55.76 62.80 25.62
C ARG A 60 -54.76 63.76 24.97
N MET A 61 -55.18 64.90 24.41
CA MET A 61 -54.27 65.91 23.87
C MET A 61 -53.40 66.56 24.96
N VAL A 62 -53.97 66.89 26.12
CA VAL A 62 -53.23 67.43 27.27
C VAL A 62 -52.28 66.38 27.85
N ASN A 63 -52.70 65.12 27.97
CA ASN A 63 -51.85 64.03 28.45
C ASN A 63 -50.74 63.68 27.44
N VAL A 64 -51.01 63.72 26.13
CA VAL A 64 -50.00 63.53 25.07
C VAL A 64 -49.02 64.71 25.05
N GLY A 65 -49.50 65.95 25.25
CA GLY A 65 -48.66 67.13 25.41
C GLY A 65 -47.81 67.08 26.69
N HIS A 66 -48.39 66.69 27.82
CA HIS A 66 -47.67 66.45 29.08
C HIS A 66 -46.67 65.31 28.97
N TRP A 67 -46.99 64.24 28.24
CA TRP A 67 -46.08 63.13 28.01
C TRP A 67 -44.96 63.52 27.05
N GLY A 68 -45.24 64.36 26.05
CA GLY A 68 -44.24 64.97 25.18
C GLY A 68 -43.29 65.91 25.94
N LEU A 69 -43.82 66.76 26.82
CA LEU A 69 -43.06 67.65 27.71
C LEU A 69 -42.25 66.87 28.75
N ALA A 70 -42.85 65.87 29.39
CA ALA A 70 -42.17 65.01 30.36
C ALA A 70 -41.11 64.15 29.69
N LYS A 71 -41.34 63.67 28.46
CA LYS A 71 -40.34 62.98 27.66
C LYS A 71 -39.21 63.93 27.27
N ASP A 72 -39.49 65.13 26.77
CA ASP A 72 -38.48 66.12 26.41
C ASP A 72 -37.66 66.57 27.64
N GLN A 73 -38.32 66.73 28.79
CA GLN A 73 -37.67 67.02 30.06
C GLN A 73 -36.84 65.85 30.58
N ALA A 74 -37.33 64.61 30.49
CA ALA A 74 -36.55 63.42 30.83
C ALA A 74 -35.36 63.24 29.89
N THR A 75 -35.49 63.61 28.61
CA THR A 75 -34.38 63.54 27.64
C THR A 75 -33.34 64.62 27.95
N ARG A 76 -33.76 65.84 28.29
CA ARG A 76 -32.85 66.91 28.75
C ARG A 76 -32.19 66.57 30.08
N GLN A 77 -32.92 65.98 31.02
CA GLN A 77 -32.41 65.60 32.33
C GLN A 77 -31.44 64.43 32.22
N ALA A 78 -31.75 63.41 31.41
CA ALA A 78 -30.80 62.35 31.09
C ALA A 78 -29.56 62.88 30.35
N GLY A 79 -29.70 63.90 29.50
CA GLY A 79 -28.58 64.60 28.88
C GLY A 79 -27.72 65.35 29.89
N ALA A 80 -28.34 66.08 30.82
CA ALA A 80 -27.66 66.83 31.87
C ALA A 80 -26.94 65.92 32.88
N GLU A 81 -27.57 64.81 33.28
CA GLU A 81 -26.93 63.79 34.14
C GLU A 81 -25.73 63.15 33.43
N LYS A 82 -25.80 62.93 32.11
CA LYS A 82 -24.66 62.45 31.33
C LYS A 82 -23.51 63.44 31.31
N VAL A 83 -23.80 64.72 31.08
CA VAL A 83 -22.79 65.80 31.10
C VAL A 83 -22.14 65.89 32.48
N GLN A 84 -22.94 65.85 33.55
CA GLN A 84 -22.45 65.88 34.92
C GLN A 84 -21.57 64.64 35.23
N SER A 85 -21.98 63.46 34.77
CA SER A 85 -21.17 62.24 34.89
C SER A 85 -19.84 62.34 34.14
N TYR A 86 -19.82 62.95 32.95
CA TYR A 86 -18.60 63.17 32.19
C TYR A 86 -17.68 64.21 32.87
N GLU A 87 -18.24 65.28 33.41
CA GLU A 87 -17.50 66.29 34.18
C GLU A 87 -16.85 65.68 35.44
N GLU A 88 -17.59 64.86 36.19
CA GLU A 88 -17.05 64.15 37.35
C GLU A 88 -15.94 63.15 36.98
N ALA A 89 -16.10 62.45 35.85
CA ALA A 89 -15.08 61.53 35.34
C ALA A 89 -13.81 62.29 34.90
N PHE A 90 -13.96 63.41 34.20
CA PHE A 90 -12.84 64.27 33.82
C PHE A 90 -12.12 64.86 35.03
N ALA A 91 -12.85 65.32 36.04
CA ALA A 91 -12.27 65.83 37.28
C ALA A 91 -11.44 64.76 38.01
N LYS A 92 -11.92 63.50 38.04
CA LYS A 92 -11.16 62.37 38.60
C LYS A 92 -9.89 62.08 37.81
N ILE A 93 -9.96 62.10 36.48
CA ILE A 93 -8.79 61.86 35.64
C ILE A 93 -7.78 63.00 35.83
N GLN A 94 -8.23 64.25 35.83
CA GLN A 94 -7.39 65.43 36.05
C GLN A 94 -6.69 65.41 37.41
N ALA A 95 -7.39 64.99 38.46
CA ALA A 95 -6.83 64.83 39.81
C ALA A 95 -5.80 63.68 39.88
N ALA A 96 -5.97 62.62 39.09
CA ALA A 96 -5.07 61.48 39.07
C ALA A 96 -3.81 61.71 38.21
N THR A 97 -3.94 62.42 37.08
CA THR A 97 -2.83 62.70 36.15
C THR A 97 -2.09 64.00 36.44
N GLY A 98 -2.70 64.93 37.17
CA GLY A 98 -2.09 66.21 37.55
C GLY A 98 -1.96 67.23 36.41
N VAL A 99 -2.56 66.96 35.25
CA VAL A 99 -2.52 67.83 34.06
C VAL A 99 -3.65 68.86 34.14
N ALA A 100 -3.33 70.16 34.19
CA ALA A 100 -4.33 71.21 34.34
C ALA A 100 -5.08 71.53 33.03
N ASP A 101 -4.48 71.27 31.86
CA ASP A 101 -5.08 71.52 30.54
C ASP A 101 -5.79 70.27 30.00
N THR A 102 -7.11 70.37 29.83
CA THR A 102 -7.98 69.30 29.32
C THR A 102 -7.60 68.90 27.90
N ASP A 103 -7.17 69.85 27.06
CA ASP A 103 -6.80 69.58 25.67
C ASP A 103 -5.47 68.81 25.55
N GLU A 104 -4.54 69.04 26.50
CA GLU A 104 -3.31 68.29 26.59
C GLU A 104 -3.53 66.85 27.10
N LEU A 105 -4.44 66.69 28.07
CA LEU A 105 -4.86 65.37 28.55
C LEU A 105 -5.47 64.52 27.43
N VAL A 106 -6.36 65.10 26.61
CA VAL A 106 -6.96 64.41 25.46
C VAL A 106 -5.90 64.05 24.42
N ARG A 107 -4.96 64.96 24.11
CA ARG A 107 -3.85 64.67 23.19
C ARG A 107 -2.98 63.51 23.66
N GLN A 108 -2.62 63.48 24.96
CA GLN A 108 -1.85 62.37 25.53
C GLN A 108 -2.65 61.06 25.56
N PHE A 109 -3.95 61.12 25.88
CA PHE A 109 -4.81 59.95 25.88
C PHE A 109 -4.92 59.34 24.48
N VAL A 110 -5.17 60.16 23.46
CA VAL A 110 -5.24 59.72 22.06
C VAL A 110 -3.88 59.13 21.62
N GLY A 111 -2.76 59.76 21.97
CA GLY A 111 -1.43 59.22 21.66
C GLY A 111 -1.15 57.86 22.32
N ASN A 112 -1.55 57.71 23.59
CA ASN A 112 -1.42 56.46 24.33
C ASN A 112 -2.38 55.38 23.80
N GLU A 113 -3.60 55.75 23.40
CA GLU A 113 -4.56 54.85 22.79
C GLU A 113 -4.06 54.36 21.43
N GLU A 114 -3.46 55.23 20.63
CA GLU A 114 -2.86 54.86 19.35
C GLU A 114 -1.64 53.94 19.53
N GLN A 115 -0.79 54.18 20.54
CA GLN A 115 0.29 53.25 20.91
C GLN A 115 -0.23 51.91 21.38
N ASN A 116 -1.28 51.89 22.23
CA ASN A 116 -1.91 50.65 22.67
C ASN A 116 -2.50 49.90 21.48
N PHE A 117 -3.17 50.58 20.55
CA PHE A 117 -3.71 49.96 19.35
C PHE A 117 -2.61 49.32 18.49
N LYS A 118 -1.47 50.01 18.30
CA LYS A 118 -0.30 49.45 17.60
C LYS A 118 0.25 48.22 18.32
N MET A 119 0.34 48.27 19.66
CA MET A 119 0.83 47.14 20.47
C MET A 119 -0.11 45.94 20.38
N PHE A 120 -1.42 46.14 20.49
CA PHE A 120 -2.41 45.07 20.34
C PHE A 120 -2.38 44.45 18.96
N THR A 121 -2.23 45.27 17.92
CA THR A 121 -2.09 44.79 16.54
C THR A 121 -0.85 43.92 16.40
N TYR A 122 0.29 44.40 16.89
CA TYR A 122 1.55 43.64 16.87
C TYR A 122 1.47 42.34 17.68
N LEU A 123 0.81 42.36 18.84
CA LEU A 123 0.62 41.17 19.67
C LEU A 123 -0.26 40.13 18.96
N ASN A 124 -1.30 40.57 18.24
CA ASN A 124 -2.11 39.69 17.41
C ASN A 124 -1.31 39.10 16.24
N GLU A 125 -0.51 39.92 15.56
CA GLU A 125 0.34 39.46 14.47
C GLU A 125 1.38 38.45 14.96
N LEU A 126 2.02 38.71 16.11
CA LEU A 126 2.95 37.78 16.73
C LEU A 126 2.27 36.47 17.16
N ASN A 127 1.04 36.53 17.70
CA ASN A 127 0.27 35.31 18.01
C ASN A 127 -0.03 34.50 16.74
N MET A 128 -0.40 35.15 15.64
CA MET A 128 -0.59 34.46 14.36
C MET A 128 0.72 33.83 13.86
N GLU A 129 1.86 34.50 14.03
CA GLU A 129 3.18 33.95 13.68
C GLU A 129 3.53 32.73 14.55
N VAL A 130 3.22 32.77 15.85
CA VAL A 130 3.41 31.65 16.77
C VAL A 130 2.55 30.46 16.34
N GLU A 131 1.26 30.66 16.09
CA GLU A 131 0.36 29.60 15.63
C GLU A 131 0.87 28.94 14.34
N LYS A 132 1.32 29.77 13.38
CA LYS A 132 1.89 29.28 12.12
C LYS A 132 3.19 28.51 12.32
N ALA A 133 4.05 28.95 13.24
CA ALA A 133 5.28 28.24 13.57
C ALA A 133 5.00 26.91 14.27
N GLU A 134 4.02 26.86 15.17
CA GLU A 134 3.59 25.63 15.83
C GLU A 134 3.00 24.62 14.84
N GLU A 135 2.20 25.08 13.89
CA GLU A 135 1.67 24.24 12.80
C GLU A 135 2.81 23.65 11.95
N ALA A 136 3.77 24.47 11.52
CA ALA A 136 4.93 24.01 10.77
C ALA A 136 5.78 23.00 11.56
N ILE A 137 5.96 23.22 12.88
CA ILE A 137 6.65 22.27 13.76
C ILE A 137 5.87 20.95 13.85
N ALA A 138 4.54 21.01 13.94
CA ALA A 138 3.70 19.82 14.00
C ALA A 138 3.76 19.02 12.69
N GLU A 139 3.71 19.71 11.55
CA GLU A 139 3.86 19.10 10.22
C GLU A 139 5.21 18.41 10.07
N LEU A 140 6.31 19.12 10.35
CA LEU A 140 7.67 18.56 10.28
C LEU A 140 7.87 17.37 11.22
N LYS A 141 7.32 17.41 12.44
CA LYS A 141 7.36 16.26 13.36
C LYS A 141 6.58 15.07 12.80
N GLY A 142 5.41 15.31 12.18
CA GLY A 142 4.62 14.29 11.52
C GLY A 142 5.36 13.64 10.34
N GLU A 143 6.05 14.44 9.52
CA GLU A 143 6.90 13.93 8.45
C GLU A 143 8.08 13.12 8.98
N TRP A 144 8.75 13.61 10.03
CA TRP A 144 9.87 12.92 10.64
C TRP A 144 9.48 11.55 11.19
N GLU A 145 8.32 11.42 11.84
CA GLU A 145 7.83 10.13 12.31
C GLU A 145 7.51 9.16 11.15
N LYS A 146 6.92 9.66 10.05
CA LYS A 146 6.69 8.86 8.84
C LYS A 146 8.01 8.33 8.28
N PHE A 147 9.01 9.19 8.12
CA PHE A 147 10.33 8.79 7.62
C PHE A 147 11.04 7.81 8.55
N LYS A 148 10.99 8.05 9.87
CA LYS A 148 11.58 7.15 10.87
C LYS A 148 10.90 5.78 10.88
N GLY A 149 9.57 5.73 10.71
CA GLY A 149 8.81 4.49 10.58
C GLY A 149 9.16 3.72 9.31
N GLN A 150 9.19 4.43 8.17
CA GLN A 150 9.58 3.85 6.88
C GLN A 150 11.02 3.36 6.88
N ASP A 151 11.97 4.10 7.45
CA ASP A 151 13.38 3.75 7.44
C ASP A 151 13.64 2.46 8.23
N LYS A 152 13.01 2.30 9.41
CA LYS A 152 13.12 1.05 10.18
C LYS A 152 12.52 -0.15 9.44
N GLY A 153 11.34 0.01 8.84
CA GLY A 153 10.69 -1.04 8.07
C GLY A 153 11.49 -1.44 6.83
N GLN A 154 11.91 -0.45 6.03
CA GLN A 154 12.70 -0.67 4.83
C GLN A 154 14.10 -1.19 5.15
N ALA A 155 14.78 -0.72 6.21
CA ALA A 155 16.10 -1.23 6.58
C ALA A 155 16.05 -2.71 6.98
N SER A 156 15.02 -3.12 7.72
CA SER A 156 14.80 -4.54 8.07
C SER A 156 14.50 -5.37 6.83
N GLN A 157 13.61 -4.89 5.96
CA GLN A 157 13.28 -5.57 4.70
C GLN A 157 14.49 -5.68 3.77
N ARG A 158 15.27 -4.60 3.61
CA ARG A 158 16.53 -4.60 2.84
C ARG A 158 17.51 -5.62 3.39
N LYS A 159 17.72 -5.67 4.71
CA LYS A 159 18.59 -6.67 5.35
C LYS A 159 18.12 -8.10 5.08
N ARG A 160 16.81 -8.35 5.15
CA ARG A 160 16.23 -9.66 4.85
C ARG A 160 16.47 -10.07 3.40
N ILE A 161 16.18 -9.18 2.44
CA ILE A 161 16.42 -9.43 1.01
C ILE A 161 17.90 -9.69 0.74
N VAL A 162 18.81 -8.90 1.31
CA VAL A 162 20.25 -9.11 1.16
C VAL A 162 20.69 -10.46 1.73
N SER A 163 20.17 -10.85 2.90
CA SER A 163 20.46 -12.17 3.48
C SER A 163 19.96 -13.30 2.58
N GLU A 164 18.71 -13.23 2.13
CA GLU A 164 18.09 -14.25 1.28
C GLU A 164 18.82 -14.40 -0.07
N LEU A 165 19.19 -13.28 -0.71
CA LEU A 165 19.99 -13.31 -1.93
C LEU A 165 21.38 -13.91 -1.69
N ARG A 166 22.00 -13.64 -0.53
CA ARG A 166 23.28 -14.21 -0.17
C ARG A 166 23.19 -15.71 0.04
N ASP A 167 22.16 -16.18 0.74
CA ASP A 167 21.92 -17.60 0.99
C ASP A 167 21.65 -18.34 -0.33
N ARG A 168 20.84 -17.75 -1.22
CA ARG A 168 20.58 -18.31 -2.55
C ARG A 168 21.84 -18.34 -3.43
N SER A 169 22.69 -17.32 -3.35
CA SER A 169 23.98 -17.30 -4.05
C SER A 169 24.90 -18.41 -3.55
N ASN A 170 25.03 -18.55 -2.23
CA ASN A 170 25.85 -19.61 -1.62
C ASN A 170 25.33 -21.01 -1.99
N GLU A 171 24.02 -21.22 -1.98
CA GLU A 171 23.42 -22.50 -2.37
C GLU A 171 23.68 -22.81 -3.85
N ALA A 172 23.55 -21.82 -4.74
CA ALA A 172 23.86 -21.97 -6.15
C ALA A 172 25.34 -22.27 -6.39
N GLU A 173 26.25 -21.58 -5.70
CA GLU A 173 27.70 -21.84 -5.75
C GLU A 173 28.04 -23.25 -5.25
N MET A 174 27.44 -23.69 -4.15
CA MET A 174 27.62 -25.05 -3.65
C MET A 174 27.15 -26.11 -4.66
N LYS A 175 25.97 -25.93 -5.26
CA LYS A 175 25.46 -26.84 -6.30
C LYS A 175 26.34 -26.84 -7.53
N ALA A 176 26.80 -25.67 -7.99
CA ALA A 176 27.73 -25.56 -9.10
C ALA A 176 29.04 -26.31 -8.82
N ALA A 177 29.64 -26.12 -7.63
CA ALA A 177 30.84 -26.84 -7.23
C ALA A 177 30.63 -28.37 -7.17
N GLN A 178 29.44 -28.82 -6.72
CA GLN A 178 29.10 -30.25 -6.73
C GLN A 178 29.00 -30.80 -8.17
N TYR A 179 28.33 -30.09 -9.07
CA TYR A 179 28.21 -30.52 -10.47
C TYR A 179 29.55 -30.49 -11.21
N ASP A 180 30.41 -29.52 -10.93
CA ASP A 180 31.77 -29.47 -11.48
C ASP A 180 32.60 -30.67 -11.03
N GLU A 181 32.52 -31.04 -9.74
CA GLU A 181 33.22 -32.21 -9.21
C GLU A 181 32.68 -33.51 -9.82
N GLN A 182 31.36 -33.66 -9.92
CA GLN A 182 30.74 -34.81 -10.59
C GLN A 182 31.16 -34.90 -12.06
N THR A 183 31.21 -33.77 -12.77
CA THR A 183 31.62 -33.72 -14.18
C THR A 183 33.08 -34.11 -14.35
N LYS A 184 33.98 -33.66 -13.45
CA LYS A 184 35.38 -34.09 -13.44
C LYS A 184 35.52 -35.59 -13.22
N GLN A 185 34.78 -36.15 -12.26
CA GLN A 185 34.79 -37.59 -11.99
C GLN A 185 34.30 -38.37 -13.22
N LEU A 186 33.16 -37.97 -13.80
CA LEU A 186 32.58 -38.64 -14.95
C LEU A 186 33.49 -38.55 -16.18
N SER A 187 34.03 -37.37 -16.48
CA SER A 187 35.00 -37.17 -17.57
C SER A 187 36.26 -38.02 -17.37
N GLY A 188 36.74 -38.15 -16.12
CA GLY A 188 37.83 -39.06 -15.77
C GLY A 188 37.51 -40.53 -16.07
N THR A 189 36.30 -40.99 -15.73
CA THR A 189 35.87 -42.36 -16.07
C THR A 189 35.75 -42.58 -17.58
N VAL A 190 35.23 -41.60 -18.32
CA VAL A 190 35.13 -41.67 -19.78
C VAL A 190 36.53 -41.73 -20.42
N ALA A 191 37.48 -40.94 -19.93
CA ALA A 191 38.86 -41.00 -20.42
C ALA A 191 39.54 -42.36 -20.15
N GLN A 192 39.28 -42.98 -18.99
CA GLN A 192 39.75 -44.34 -18.69
C GLN A 192 39.13 -45.37 -19.65
N ILE A 193 37.81 -45.28 -19.89
CA ILE A 193 37.11 -46.16 -20.83
C ILE A 193 37.67 -45.97 -22.25
N ALA A 194 37.84 -44.73 -22.70
CA ALA A 194 38.42 -44.41 -24.00
C ALA A 194 39.81 -45.03 -24.17
N SER A 195 40.69 -44.88 -23.18
CA SER A 195 42.03 -45.50 -23.18
C SER A 195 41.96 -47.02 -23.25
N THR A 196 41.09 -47.67 -22.46
CA THR A 196 40.96 -49.14 -22.49
C THR A 196 40.46 -49.66 -23.84
N ILE A 197 39.52 -48.95 -24.47
CA ILE A 197 39.02 -49.29 -25.80
C ILE A 197 40.11 -49.09 -26.86
N GLU A 198 40.89 -48.01 -26.79
CA GLU A 198 42.01 -47.78 -27.69
C GLU A 198 43.07 -48.88 -27.57
N HIS A 199 43.43 -49.26 -26.35
CA HIS A 199 44.33 -50.38 -26.09
C HIS A 199 43.79 -51.71 -26.65
N LEU A 200 42.48 -51.95 -26.51
CA LEU A 200 41.83 -53.15 -27.04
C LEU A 200 41.79 -53.15 -28.57
N ALA A 201 41.48 -52.00 -29.19
CA ALA A 201 41.51 -51.82 -30.65
C ALA A 201 42.90 -52.13 -31.22
N GLY A 202 43.96 -51.66 -30.55
CA GLY A 202 45.34 -51.98 -30.88
C GLY A 202 45.65 -53.48 -30.73
N LYS A 203 45.23 -54.12 -29.63
CA LYS A 203 45.45 -55.57 -29.41
C LYS A 203 44.74 -56.47 -30.43
N LEU A 204 43.53 -56.10 -30.86
CA LEU A 204 42.78 -56.86 -31.87
C LEU A 204 43.27 -56.60 -33.31
N GLY A 205 44.20 -55.66 -33.50
CA GLY A 205 44.68 -55.23 -34.82
C GLY A 205 43.56 -54.64 -35.66
N CYS A 206 42.72 -53.80 -35.05
CA CYS A 206 41.63 -53.11 -35.76
C CYS A 206 42.16 -52.25 -36.92
N ASN A 207 41.38 -52.11 -37.98
CA ASN A 207 41.79 -51.36 -39.17
C ASN A 207 41.79 -49.85 -38.88
N MET A 208 42.96 -49.31 -38.54
CA MET A 208 43.13 -47.90 -38.19
C MET A 208 42.81 -46.95 -39.36
N ASN A 209 42.83 -47.43 -40.60
CA ASN A 209 42.45 -46.62 -41.77
C ASN A 209 40.95 -46.30 -41.77
N MET A 210 40.11 -47.21 -41.25
CA MET A 210 38.67 -46.96 -41.09
C MET A 210 38.41 -45.91 -40.01
N LEU A 211 39.26 -45.88 -38.97
CA LEU A 211 39.23 -44.87 -37.91
C LEU A 211 39.65 -43.48 -38.44
N HIS A 212 40.71 -43.43 -39.24
CA HIS A 212 41.18 -42.21 -39.91
C HIS A 212 40.11 -41.63 -40.86
N ASP A 213 39.46 -42.47 -41.68
CA ASP A 213 38.42 -42.03 -42.63
C ASP A 213 37.16 -41.46 -41.92
N MET A 214 36.89 -41.92 -40.69
CA MET A 214 35.83 -41.39 -39.83
C MET A 214 36.29 -40.20 -38.96
N GLY A 215 37.47 -39.65 -39.21
CA GLY A 215 37.98 -38.44 -38.53
C GLY A 215 38.47 -38.69 -37.10
N ALA A 216 38.75 -39.94 -36.72
CA ALA A 216 39.20 -40.33 -35.38
C ALA A 216 40.73 -40.49 -35.30
N ASP A 217 41.46 -39.57 -35.95
CA ASP A 217 42.91 -39.67 -36.17
C ASP A 217 43.76 -39.30 -34.93
N GLY A 218 43.12 -38.79 -33.89
CA GLY A 218 43.74 -38.30 -32.65
C GLY A 218 43.63 -39.23 -31.44
N GLY A 219 43.31 -40.52 -31.63
CA GLY A 219 43.06 -41.47 -30.54
C GLY A 219 41.62 -41.42 -30.01
N CYS A 220 41.32 -42.25 -29.02
CA CYS A 220 39.96 -42.39 -28.50
C CYS A 220 39.64 -41.29 -27.48
N ASN A 221 38.51 -40.61 -27.65
CA ASN A 221 38.01 -39.53 -26.81
C ASN A 221 36.47 -39.58 -26.73
N GLU A 222 35.88 -38.73 -25.91
CA GLU A 222 34.43 -38.74 -25.64
C GLU A 222 33.56 -38.54 -26.91
N ASN A 223 34.06 -37.79 -27.91
CA ASN A 223 33.32 -37.53 -29.14
C ASN A 223 33.38 -38.67 -30.16
N ASN A 224 34.44 -39.48 -30.13
CA ASN A 224 34.66 -40.57 -31.09
C ASN A 224 34.61 -41.98 -30.47
N LEU A 225 34.32 -42.09 -29.17
CA LEU A 225 34.23 -43.33 -28.40
C LEU A 225 33.35 -44.39 -29.08
N MET A 226 32.19 -43.96 -29.59
CA MET A 226 31.24 -44.84 -30.27
C MET A 226 31.77 -45.38 -31.59
N VAL A 227 32.58 -44.60 -32.32
CA VAL A 227 33.22 -45.02 -33.56
C VAL A 227 34.27 -46.10 -33.27
N PHE A 228 35.10 -45.88 -32.24
CA PHE A 228 36.07 -46.87 -31.77
C PHE A 228 35.41 -48.19 -31.36
N LEU A 229 34.31 -48.13 -30.61
CA LEU A 229 33.54 -49.32 -30.23
C LEU A 229 32.99 -50.07 -31.44
N GLY A 230 32.44 -49.37 -32.43
CA GLY A 230 31.92 -49.99 -33.65
C GLY A 230 33.00 -50.73 -34.44
N VAL A 231 34.20 -50.15 -34.57
CA VAL A 231 35.32 -50.81 -35.26
C VAL A 231 35.84 -52.01 -34.47
N VAL A 232 35.92 -51.89 -33.15
CA VAL A 232 36.27 -53.02 -32.26
C VAL A 232 35.25 -54.16 -32.41
N GLU A 233 33.96 -53.84 -32.40
CA GLU A 233 32.88 -54.82 -32.55
C GLU A 233 32.97 -55.54 -33.89
N GLN A 234 33.15 -54.80 -34.99
CA GLN A 234 33.33 -55.38 -36.31
C GLN A 234 34.51 -56.36 -36.32
N ARG A 235 35.66 -55.95 -35.76
CA ARG A 235 36.85 -56.79 -35.72
C ARG A 235 36.67 -58.05 -34.87
N ALA A 236 36.01 -57.92 -33.72
CA ALA A 236 35.70 -59.07 -32.86
C ALA A 236 34.79 -60.06 -33.57
N ASN A 237 33.76 -59.57 -34.27
CA ASN A 237 32.84 -60.40 -35.06
C ASN A 237 33.55 -61.13 -36.20
N GLU A 238 34.47 -60.47 -36.92
CA GLU A 238 35.32 -61.10 -37.95
C GLU A 238 36.16 -62.25 -37.38
N MET A 239 36.79 -62.04 -36.21
CA MET A 239 37.60 -63.08 -35.56
C MET A 239 36.77 -64.28 -35.10
N LEU A 240 35.59 -64.04 -34.54
CA LEU A 240 34.66 -65.11 -34.14
C LEU A 240 34.19 -65.92 -35.36
N ALA A 241 33.83 -65.23 -36.45
CA ALA A 241 33.44 -65.89 -37.69
C ALA A 241 34.58 -66.77 -38.26
N ALA A 242 35.82 -66.27 -38.24
CA ALA A 242 36.98 -67.02 -38.68
C ALA A 242 37.24 -68.28 -37.82
N GLN A 243 37.10 -68.18 -36.50
CA GLN A 243 37.23 -69.34 -35.60
C GLN A 243 36.14 -70.39 -35.83
N MET A 244 34.90 -69.99 -36.05
CA MET A 244 33.82 -70.95 -36.34
C MET A 244 34.01 -71.66 -37.68
N VAL A 245 34.46 -70.94 -38.72
CA VAL A 245 34.82 -71.56 -40.01
C VAL A 245 35.98 -72.54 -39.83
N GLY A 246 37.01 -72.18 -39.06
CA GLY A 246 38.13 -73.07 -38.75
C GLY A 246 37.72 -74.30 -37.92
N ALA A 247 36.83 -74.13 -36.94
CA ALA A 247 36.29 -75.23 -36.13
C ALA A 247 35.38 -76.16 -36.96
N ALA A 248 34.56 -75.61 -37.86
CA ALA A 248 33.75 -76.38 -38.80
C ALA A 248 34.62 -77.17 -39.79
N GLN A 249 35.73 -76.58 -40.27
CA GLN A 249 36.71 -77.28 -41.11
C GLN A 249 37.47 -78.37 -40.34
N SER A 250 37.71 -78.20 -39.04
CA SER A 250 38.33 -79.22 -38.18
C SER A 250 37.36 -80.34 -37.75
N MET A 251 36.04 -80.08 -37.75
CA MET A 251 34.98 -81.07 -37.49
C MET A 251 34.39 -81.69 -38.77
N ALA A 252 34.84 -81.28 -39.95
CA ALA A 252 34.47 -81.86 -41.25
C ALA A 252 35.04 -83.30 -41.47
N GLY A 253 35.34 -84.02 -40.39
CA GLY A 253 35.57 -85.47 -40.36
C GLY A 253 34.39 -86.27 -39.83
N SER A 254 33.30 -85.64 -39.34
CA SER A 254 32.13 -86.38 -38.84
C SER A 254 30.81 -85.64 -39.12
N LEU A 255 30.22 -86.00 -40.25
CA LEU A 255 28.79 -86.10 -40.58
C LEU A 255 27.82 -84.99 -40.12
N ASP A 256 27.27 -84.33 -41.13
CA ASP A 256 25.84 -84.05 -41.35
C ASP A 256 25.00 -83.56 -40.15
N GLY A 257 24.65 -82.27 -40.18
CA GLY A 257 23.57 -81.72 -39.35
C GLY A 257 23.93 -80.43 -38.60
N ALA A 258 23.83 -79.30 -39.30
CA ALA A 258 23.35 -78.01 -38.77
C ALA A 258 23.64 -76.87 -39.78
N MET A 259 23.03 -76.95 -40.97
CA MET A 259 22.64 -75.71 -41.65
C MET A 259 21.57 -75.05 -40.78
N GLY A 260 21.92 -74.05 -39.96
CA GLY A 260 20.91 -73.26 -39.26
C GLY A 260 21.25 -72.74 -37.88
N LEU A 261 22.43 -72.14 -37.67
CA LEU A 261 22.68 -71.33 -36.48
C LEU A 261 23.20 -69.95 -36.88
N GLY A 262 22.27 -69.00 -36.82
CA GLY A 262 22.43 -67.54 -36.77
C GLY A 262 23.79 -66.97 -37.15
N LEU A 263 23.91 -66.57 -38.41
CA LEU A 263 24.86 -65.56 -38.88
C LEU A 263 24.97 -64.44 -37.86
N GLY A 264 26.19 -64.15 -37.38
CA GLY A 264 26.84 -62.83 -37.30
C GLY A 264 26.05 -61.58 -36.86
N THR A 265 24.83 -61.71 -36.38
CA THR A 265 24.04 -60.63 -35.82
C THR A 265 24.42 -60.59 -34.36
N GLY A 266 25.14 -59.53 -33.96
CA GLY A 266 25.03 -59.02 -32.60
C GLY A 266 23.54 -58.89 -32.20
N PRO A 267 23.23 -58.63 -30.93
CA PRO A 267 21.84 -58.53 -30.47
C PRO A 267 21.01 -57.72 -31.48
N GLN A 268 19.96 -58.32 -32.05
CA GLN A 268 19.02 -57.64 -32.93
C GLN A 268 18.13 -56.72 -32.10
N THR A 269 18.72 -55.76 -31.40
CA THR A 269 18.02 -54.55 -31.02
C THR A 269 18.19 -53.59 -32.20
N PRO A 270 17.12 -53.27 -32.94
CA PRO A 270 17.21 -52.22 -33.93
C PRO A 270 17.74 -50.96 -33.25
N SER A 271 18.71 -50.31 -33.88
CA SER A 271 19.11 -48.94 -33.57
C SER A 271 17.93 -48.01 -33.85
N ARG A 272 16.93 -48.05 -32.96
CA ARG A 272 15.80 -47.14 -32.89
C ARG A 272 15.52 -46.93 -31.42
N GLN A 273 16.04 -45.80 -30.95
CA GLN A 273 15.54 -45.06 -29.79
C GLN A 273 15.69 -45.80 -28.45
N CYS A 274 16.94 -46.02 -28.01
CA CYS A 274 17.20 -45.73 -26.60
C CYS A 274 17.13 -44.20 -26.48
N THR A 275 15.92 -43.66 -26.31
CA THR A 275 15.79 -42.39 -25.63
C THR A 275 16.35 -42.62 -24.24
N VAL A 276 17.61 -42.25 -24.04
CA VAL A 276 18.12 -42.04 -22.69
C VAL A 276 17.23 -40.92 -22.14
N SER A 277 16.17 -41.31 -21.43
CA SER A 277 15.37 -40.40 -20.64
C SER A 277 16.25 -40.03 -19.46
N ILE A 278 17.16 -39.10 -19.70
CA ILE A 278 17.75 -38.32 -18.62
C ILE A 278 16.57 -37.53 -18.08
N ALA A 279 15.93 -38.06 -17.03
CA ALA A 279 15.09 -37.26 -16.19
C ALA A 279 16.02 -36.21 -15.59
N VAL A 280 16.09 -35.04 -16.24
CA VAL A 280 16.59 -33.84 -15.58
C VAL A 280 15.86 -33.76 -14.24
N PRO A 281 16.57 -33.56 -13.12
CA PRO A 281 15.89 -33.38 -11.85
C PRO A 281 14.87 -32.27 -12.05
N THR A 282 13.59 -32.63 -11.91
CA THR A 282 12.51 -31.68 -12.05
C THR A 282 12.72 -30.62 -10.97
N THR A 283 13.07 -29.41 -11.37
CA THR A 283 12.96 -28.24 -10.50
C THR A 283 11.53 -27.73 -10.44
N ALA A 284 10.56 -28.44 -11.05
CA ALA A 284 9.15 -28.22 -10.81
C ALA A 284 8.75 -28.93 -9.51
N GLU A 285 9.23 -28.41 -8.39
CA GLU A 285 8.31 -28.23 -7.28
C GLU A 285 7.28 -27.21 -7.75
N GLU A 286 6.03 -27.66 -7.81
CA GLU A 286 4.78 -26.95 -8.07
C GLU A 286 4.86 -25.42 -7.93
N TYR A 287 5.33 -24.74 -8.98
CA TYR A 287 4.92 -23.38 -9.25
C TYR A 287 3.72 -23.46 -10.17
N GLU A 288 2.56 -23.13 -9.59
CA GLU A 288 1.38 -22.69 -10.34
C GLU A 288 1.85 -21.57 -11.29
N SER A 289 2.08 -21.93 -12.55
CA SER A 289 2.56 -21.03 -13.58
C SER A 289 1.45 -20.03 -13.91
N ASP A 290 1.41 -18.89 -13.20
CA ASP A 290 0.69 -17.71 -13.66
C ASP A 290 1.42 -17.22 -14.92
N GLU A 291 0.95 -17.66 -16.09
CA GLU A 291 1.38 -17.18 -17.41
C GLU A 291 1.34 -15.64 -17.44
N SER A 292 2.46 -14.99 -17.13
CA SER A 292 2.66 -13.55 -17.36
C SER A 292 4.12 -13.11 -17.27
N ALA A 293 5.05 -14.03 -17.48
CA ALA A 293 6.48 -13.74 -17.46
C ALA A 293 7.06 -13.94 -18.85
N ASP A 294 6.66 -13.10 -19.79
CA ASP A 294 7.39 -12.75 -21.01
C ASP A 294 6.56 -11.66 -21.72
N GLU A 295 6.84 -10.39 -21.42
CA GLU A 295 6.67 -9.25 -22.34
C GLU A 295 7.22 -7.99 -21.64
N ASP A 296 8.51 -7.80 -21.93
CA ASP A 296 9.20 -6.54 -22.18
C ASP A 296 9.58 -5.57 -21.04
N GLU A 297 10.90 -5.35 -21.00
CA GLU A 297 11.65 -4.41 -20.16
C GLU A 297 11.58 -2.97 -20.71
N HIS A 298 10.39 -2.49 -21.10
CA HIS A 298 10.16 -1.09 -21.45
C HIS A 298 9.18 -0.41 -20.49
N PRO A 299 9.34 0.91 -20.24
CA PRO A 299 8.44 1.64 -19.38
C PRO A 299 7.02 1.60 -19.98
N LEU A 300 6.09 1.02 -19.22
CA LEU A 300 4.69 0.87 -19.62
C LEU A 300 4.09 2.21 -20.02
N THR A 301 3.37 2.21 -21.14
CA THR A 301 2.58 3.38 -21.54
C THR A 301 1.37 3.54 -20.61
N ARG A 302 0.82 4.76 -20.55
CA ARG A 302 -0.33 5.06 -19.66
C ARG A 302 -1.52 4.12 -19.89
N ASP A 303 -1.74 3.75 -21.14
CA ASP A 303 -2.88 2.95 -21.55
C ASP A 303 -2.68 1.46 -21.22
N GLU A 304 -1.44 0.96 -21.32
CA GLU A 304 -1.07 -0.40 -20.86
C GLU A 304 -1.18 -0.53 -19.34
N LEU A 305 -0.73 0.48 -18.59
CA LEU A 305 -0.85 0.50 -17.13
C LEU A 305 -2.33 0.49 -16.71
N HIS A 306 -3.18 1.26 -17.40
CA HIS A 306 -4.62 1.28 -17.17
C HIS A 306 -5.25 -0.09 -17.47
N ALA A 307 -4.90 -0.73 -18.59
CA ALA A 307 -5.39 -2.06 -18.95
C ALA A 307 -4.97 -3.13 -17.93
N LYS A 308 -3.71 -3.08 -17.47
CA LYS A 308 -3.17 -4.00 -16.46
C LYS A 308 -3.89 -3.85 -15.11
N THR A 309 -4.18 -2.61 -14.72
CA THR A 309 -4.92 -2.29 -13.49
C THR A 309 -6.36 -2.80 -13.56
N MET A 310 -7.05 -2.59 -14.69
CA MET A 310 -8.42 -3.06 -14.89
C MET A 310 -8.52 -4.60 -14.91
N ARG A 311 -7.54 -5.29 -15.51
CA ARG A 311 -7.47 -6.76 -15.51
C ARG A 311 -7.24 -7.30 -14.09
N GLY A 312 -6.39 -6.65 -13.31
CA GLY A 312 -6.15 -7.01 -11.90
C GLY A 312 -7.39 -6.84 -11.02
N LEU A 313 -8.14 -5.75 -11.20
CA LEU A 313 -9.41 -5.52 -10.50
C LEU A 313 -10.46 -6.59 -10.85
N ALA A 314 -10.59 -6.95 -12.12
CA ALA A 314 -11.50 -8.00 -12.57
C ALA A 314 -11.15 -9.39 -11.98
N LYS A 315 -9.85 -9.76 -11.95
CA LYS A 315 -9.38 -11.03 -11.34
C LYS A 315 -9.70 -11.06 -9.83
N ARG A 316 -9.57 -9.91 -9.14
CA ARG A 316 -9.87 -9.78 -7.70
C ARG A 316 -11.37 -9.82 -7.39
N GLU A 317 -12.21 -9.26 -8.26
CA GLU A 317 -13.67 -9.38 -8.13
C GLU A 317 -14.18 -10.79 -8.42
N ALA A 318 -13.58 -11.50 -9.38
CA ALA A 318 -13.89 -12.90 -9.67
C ALA A 318 -13.54 -13.82 -8.48
N GLY A 319 -12.36 -13.62 -7.86
CA GLY A 319 -11.95 -14.38 -6.67
C GLY A 319 -12.86 -14.20 -5.46
N LYS A 320 -13.44 -12.99 -5.27
CA LYS A 320 -14.41 -12.72 -4.18
C LYS A 320 -15.76 -13.44 -4.36
N LYS A 321 -16.15 -13.80 -5.59
CA LYS A 321 -17.38 -14.57 -5.85
C LYS A 321 -17.19 -16.08 -5.67
N GLY A 322 -15.98 -16.61 -5.83
CA GLY A 322 -15.66 -18.04 -5.65
C GLY A 322 -15.71 -18.49 -4.18
N SER A 323 -15.21 -17.67 -3.25
CA SER A 323 -15.14 -18.00 -1.81
C SER A 323 -16.50 -18.12 -1.11
N LYS A 324 -17.59 -17.61 -1.71
CA LYS A 324 -18.93 -17.58 -1.08
C LYS A 324 -19.81 -18.79 -1.40
N ARG A 325 -19.41 -19.68 -2.33
CA ARG A 325 -20.22 -20.86 -2.74
C ARG A 325 -19.84 -22.17 -2.04
N ASP A 326 -18.71 -22.24 -1.34
CA ASP A 326 -18.22 -23.50 -0.77
C ASP A 326 -18.63 -23.76 0.70
N SER A 327 -19.31 -22.80 1.36
CA SER A 327 -19.67 -22.92 2.78
C SER A 327 -21.09 -23.44 3.06
N THR A 328 -21.85 -23.94 2.08
CA THR A 328 -23.27 -24.35 2.24
C THR A 328 -23.60 -25.80 1.88
N SER A 329 -22.63 -26.70 1.76
CA SER A 329 -22.88 -28.13 1.51
C SER A 329 -22.20 -29.05 2.53
N LYS A 330 -22.70 -29.08 3.78
CA LYS A 330 -22.54 -30.23 4.69
C LYS A 330 -23.38 -30.05 5.96
N ARG A 331 -24.69 -30.31 5.89
CA ARG A 331 -25.49 -30.80 7.03
C ARG A 331 -26.85 -31.28 6.56
N GLY A 332 -27.03 -32.61 6.51
CA GLY A 332 -28.33 -33.24 6.29
C GLY A 332 -28.18 -34.73 6.00
N GLY A 333 -28.46 -35.59 6.99
CA GLY A 333 -28.45 -37.05 6.82
C GLY A 333 -28.45 -37.81 8.15
N ARG A 334 -29.67 -38.06 8.65
CA ARG A 334 -30.12 -38.83 9.83
C ARG A 334 -29.84 -40.36 9.68
N PRO A 335 -30.22 -41.29 10.60
CA PRO A 335 -31.27 -41.29 11.63
C PRO A 335 -30.82 -41.09 13.08
#